data_AF-A0A1Y4CPZ1-F1
#
_entry.id   AF-A0A1Y4CPZ1-F1
#
_cell.length_a   1.000
_cell.length_b   1.000
_cell.length_c   1.000
_cell.angle_alpha   90.00
_cell.angle_beta   90.00
_cell.angle_gamma   90.00
#
_symmetry.space_group_name_H-M   'P 1'
#
loop_
_entity.id
_entity.type
_entity.pdbx_description
1 polymer ?
#
loop_
_entity_poly.entity_id
_entity_poly.type
_entity_poly.pdbx_seq_one_letter_code
_entity_poly.pdbx_strand_id
1 'polypeptide(L)'
;TDVGITDLDSGEIYNPKMRDIFIELPKFNKSAMECVDDSELWIYLIKNMEDMDVNAVYFPFTKDSKFTKLLQAGRLANYTPEELDQYRYALKIYRDSKNIYDFAVEKGEKKGFEEGVDKGIQEEKRRVAKQMKQQGLPIQTIAICSGLTEDEIKLL
;
A
#
# COMPACT_ATOMS: atom_id res chain seq x y z
N THR A 1 37.32 4.64 7.51
CA THR A 1 38.12 3.52 6.96
C THR A 1 37.19 2.42 6.54
N ASP A 2 37.45 1.81 5.39
CA ASP A 2 36.68 0.68 4.87
C ASP A 2 37.51 -0.60 5.03
N VAL A 3 36.98 -1.57 5.78
CA VAL A 3 37.70 -2.79 6.16
C VAL A 3 36.87 -4.01 5.76
N GLY A 4 37.53 -4.96 5.09
CA GLY A 4 36.98 -6.27 4.76
C GLY A 4 37.79 -7.39 5.42
N ILE A 5 37.17 -8.56 5.58
CA ILE A 5 37.87 -9.74 6.07
C ILE A 5 38.42 -10.53 4.90
N THR A 6 39.74 -10.77 4.93
CA THR A 6 40.47 -11.57 3.94
C THR A 6 41.11 -12.78 4.61
N ASP A 7 41.18 -13.89 3.87
CA ASP A 7 42.03 -15.01 4.23
C ASP A 7 43.51 -14.60 4.12
N LEU A 8 44.31 -14.89 5.13
CA LEU A 8 45.69 -14.38 5.23
C LEU A 8 46.67 -15.08 4.28
N ASP A 9 46.40 -16.34 3.94
CA ASP A 9 47.29 -17.16 3.10
C ASP A 9 47.02 -16.95 1.61
N SER A 10 45.75 -16.85 1.21
CA SER A 10 45.34 -16.65 -0.18
C SER A 10 45.15 -15.18 -0.56
N GLY A 11 44.93 -14.29 0.41
CA GLY A 11 44.58 -12.88 0.17
C GLY A 11 43.16 -12.69 -0.38
N GLU A 12 42.37 -13.75 -0.51
CA GLU A 12 41.01 -13.68 -1.04
C GLU A 12 40.04 -13.13 0.03
N ILE A 13 38.98 -12.45 -0.44
CA ILE A 13 37.93 -11.95 0.44
C ILE A 13 37.18 -13.15 1.02
N TYR A 14 37.31 -13.32 2.34
CA TYR A 14 36.69 -14.43 3.06
C TYR A 14 35.15 -14.34 3.03
N ASN A 15 34.60 -13.13 3.19
CA ASN A 15 33.16 -12.91 3.09
C ASN A 15 32.83 -11.53 2.48
N PRO A 16 32.38 -11.47 1.22
CA PRO A 16 32.07 -10.21 0.56
C PRO A 16 30.82 -9.52 1.13
N LYS A 17 30.05 -10.19 1.99
CA LYS A 17 28.84 -9.63 2.63
C LYS A 17 29.12 -8.95 3.97
N MET A 18 30.34 -9.04 4.50
CA MET A 18 30.70 -8.46 5.78
C MET A 18 31.78 -7.39 5.58
N ARG A 19 31.42 -6.15 5.88
CA ARG A 19 32.23 -4.95 5.65
C ARG A 19 32.05 -4.00 6.83
N ASP A 20 33.16 -3.57 7.41
CA ASP A 20 33.17 -2.67 8.56
C ASP A 20 33.60 -1.28 8.11
N ILE A 21 32.73 -0.29 8.37
CA ILE A 21 32.99 1.10 8.03
C ILE A 21 33.19 1.89 9.32
N PHE A 22 34.42 2.38 9.52
CA PHE A 22 34.78 3.24 10.65
C PHE A 22 34.54 4.70 10.31
N ILE A 23 33.69 5.36 11.09
CA ILE A 23 33.29 6.76 10.92
C ILE A 23 33.74 7.55 12.16
N GLU A 24 34.50 8.63 11.94
CA GLU A 24 34.97 9.52 13.00
C GLU A 24 34.06 10.76 13.09
N LEU A 25 32.99 10.68 13.88
CA LEU A 25 32.00 11.77 14.03
C LEU A 25 32.59 13.15 14.38
N PRO A 26 33.64 13.27 15.23
CA PRO A 26 34.25 14.58 15.53
C PRO A 26 34.86 15.28 14.31
N LYS A 27 35.25 14.54 13.26
CA LYS A 27 35.83 15.11 12.04
C LYS A 27 34.77 15.51 11.01
N PHE A 28 33.52 15.10 11.19
CA PHE A 28 32.42 15.42 10.29
C PHE A 28 31.84 16.81 10.59
N ASN A 29 32.26 17.85 9.87
CA ASN A 29 31.88 19.24 10.15
C ASN A 29 30.95 19.88 9.11
N LYS A 30 30.38 19.07 8.23
CA LYS A 30 29.43 19.53 7.21
C LYS A 30 28.07 19.83 7.85
N SER A 31 27.41 20.87 7.36
CA SER A 31 26.00 21.14 7.60
C SER A 31 25.10 20.25 6.73
N ALA A 32 23.81 20.18 7.06
CA ALA A 32 22.84 19.38 6.31
C ALA A 32 22.78 19.75 4.81
N MET A 33 22.98 21.04 4.46
CA MET A 33 22.96 21.53 3.08
C MET A 33 24.25 21.22 2.31
N GLU A 34 25.36 21.00 3.02
CA GLU A 34 26.66 20.66 2.42
C GLU A 34 26.85 19.15 2.21
N CYS A 35 25.91 18.34 2.74
CA CYS A 35 25.91 16.90 2.54
C CYS A 35 25.58 16.57 1.08
N VAL A 36 26.44 15.80 0.43
CA VAL A 36 26.29 15.50 -1.01
C VAL A 36 25.54 14.20 -1.30
N ASP A 37 25.46 13.30 -0.32
CA ASP A 37 24.80 11.99 -0.47
C ASP A 37 24.06 11.54 0.80
N ASP A 38 23.31 10.43 0.68
CA ASP A 38 22.55 9.83 1.78
C ASP A 38 23.45 9.43 2.96
N SER A 39 24.68 8.99 2.72
CA SER A 39 25.59 8.53 3.79
C SER A 39 26.05 9.70 4.65
N GLU A 40 26.40 10.83 4.04
CA GLU A 40 26.73 12.05 4.75
C GLU A 40 25.53 12.59 5.53
N LEU A 41 24.33 12.51 4.96
CA LEU A 41 23.09 12.85 5.64
C LEU A 41 22.82 11.96 6.85
N TRP A 42 23.08 10.65 6.75
CA TRP A 42 22.98 9.73 7.89
C TRP A 42 23.97 10.08 9.00
N ILE A 43 25.23 10.37 8.64
CA ILE A 43 26.26 10.77 9.60
C ILE A 43 25.89 12.09 10.29
N TYR A 44 25.44 13.09 9.51
CA TYR A 44 24.95 14.35 10.05
C TYR A 44 23.80 14.12 11.03
N LEU A 45 22.82 13.30 10.65
CA LEU A 45 21.65 13.04 11.47
C LEU A 45 22.04 12.36 12.78
N ILE A 46 22.88 11.33 12.73
CA ILE A 46 23.34 10.62 13.93
C ILE A 46 24.17 11.54 14.84
N LYS A 47 25.06 12.36 14.25
CA LYS A 47 25.90 13.30 15.00
C LYS A 47 25.09 14.35 15.76
N ASN A 48 24.02 14.86 15.15
CA ASN A 48 23.23 15.96 15.71
C ASN A 48 21.95 15.50 16.40
N MET A 49 21.70 14.19 16.50
CA MET A 49 20.40 13.63 16.92
C MET A 49 19.92 14.10 18.30
N GLU A 50 20.84 14.28 19.24
CA GLU A 50 20.54 14.68 20.62
C GLU A 50 20.01 16.12 20.71
N ASP A 51 20.66 17.05 20.00
CA ASP A 51 20.33 18.48 20.01
C ASP A 51 19.36 18.89 18.88
N MET A 52 18.95 17.93 18.04
CA MET A 52 18.14 18.21 16.87
C MET A 52 16.68 18.46 17.26
N ASP A 53 16.20 19.67 16.99
CA ASP A 53 14.77 19.93 16.96
C ASP A 53 14.16 19.29 15.70
N VAL A 54 13.62 18.09 15.87
CA VAL A 54 12.92 17.30 14.84
C VAL A 54 11.75 18.06 14.17
N ASN A 55 11.26 19.14 14.76
CA ASN A 55 10.23 20.02 14.18
C ASN A 55 10.83 21.13 13.30
N ALA A 56 12.07 21.56 13.59
CA ALA A 56 12.81 22.55 12.82
C ALA A 56 13.61 21.95 11.64
N VAL A 57 13.74 20.62 11.56
CA VAL A 57 14.37 19.95 10.42
C VAL A 57 13.48 20.04 9.18
N TYR A 58 13.59 21.16 8.48
CA TYR A 58 13.04 21.34 7.15
C TYR A 58 14.19 21.37 6.15
N PHE A 59 14.30 20.29 5.37
CA PHE A 59 15.23 20.12 4.24
C PHE A 59 16.69 19.79 4.63
N PRO A 60 17.37 18.77 4.05
CA PRO A 60 17.06 17.88 2.91
C PRO A 60 16.32 16.55 3.25
N PHE A 61 16.12 16.24 4.53
CA PHE A 61 15.56 14.96 5.00
C PHE A 61 14.08 14.72 4.67
N THR A 62 13.33 15.78 4.35
CA THR A 62 11.88 15.70 4.09
C THR A 62 11.54 15.30 2.66
N LYS A 63 12.51 15.25 1.75
CA LYS A 63 12.31 14.82 0.36
C LYS A 63 12.40 13.31 0.17
N ASP A 64 13.19 12.62 0.99
CA ASP A 64 13.35 11.17 0.90
C ASP A 64 12.55 10.46 2.01
N SER A 65 11.66 9.57 1.58
CA SER A 65 10.85 8.68 2.42
C SER A 65 11.63 7.90 3.49
N LYS A 66 12.93 7.63 3.29
CA LYS A 66 13.76 6.85 4.21
C LYS A 66 13.97 7.56 5.55
N PHE A 67 14.21 8.87 5.52
CA PHE A 67 14.43 9.67 6.74
C PHE A 67 13.12 10.08 7.42
N THR A 68 12.04 10.21 6.65
CA THR A 68 10.72 10.59 7.16
C THR A 68 10.22 9.67 8.27
N LYS A 69 10.42 8.36 8.15
CA LYS A 69 10.00 7.40 9.19
C LYS A 69 10.74 7.62 10.51
N LEU A 70 12.05 7.86 10.45
CA LEU A 70 12.88 8.11 11.62
C LEU A 70 12.48 9.42 12.29
N LEU A 71 12.35 10.50 11.52
CA LEU A 71 11.91 11.79 12.04
C LEU A 71 10.51 11.72 12.64
N GLN A 72 9.60 10.97 12.03
CA GLN A 72 8.26 10.74 12.58
C GLN A 72 8.30 9.99 13.91
N ALA A 73 9.14 8.96 14.02
CA ALA A 73 9.33 8.22 15.27
C ALA A 73 9.92 9.13 16.37
N GLY A 74 10.91 9.95 16.03
CA GLY A 74 11.48 10.94 16.94
C GLY A 74 10.47 11.99 17.40
N ARG A 75 9.66 12.53 16.48
CA ARG A 75 8.55 13.45 16.83
C ARG A 75 7.56 12.80 17.79
N LEU A 76 7.13 11.58 17.49
CA LEU A 76 6.19 10.85 18.35
C LEU A 76 6.77 10.58 19.74
N ALA A 77 8.08 10.29 19.84
CA ALA A 77 8.76 10.11 21.11
C ALA A 77 8.86 11.43 21.92
N ASN A 78 8.94 12.57 21.23
CA ASN A 78 9.00 13.90 21.84
C ASN A 78 7.63 14.52 22.15
N TYR A 79 6.52 13.87 21.80
CA TYR A 79 5.18 14.41 22.06
C TYR A 79 4.88 14.51 23.56
N THR A 80 4.22 15.60 23.95
CA THR A 80 3.57 15.66 25.27
C THR A 80 2.41 14.65 25.32
N PRO A 81 1.93 14.28 26.53
CA PRO A 81 0.76 13.43 26.68
C PRO A 81 -0.46 13.94 25.88
N GLU A 82 -0.69 15.24 25.87
CA GLU A 82 -1.80 15.88 25.14
C GLU A 82 -1.64 15.76 23.61
N GLU A 83 -0.44 16.02 23.09
CA GLU A 83 -0.14 15.89 21.66
C GLU A 83 -0.27 14.43 21.21
N LEU A 84 0.18 13.49 22.04
CA LEU A 84 0.06 12.06 21.79
C LEU A 84 -1.41 11.61 21.72
N ASP A 85 -2.26 12.11 22.61
CA ASP A 85 -3.70 11.82 22.61
C ASP A 85 -4.41 12.41 21.39
N GLN A 86 -4.07 13.64 21.00
CA GLN A 86 -4.58 14.24 19.76
C GLN A 86 -4.17 13.44 18.52
N TYR A 87 -2.90 13.02 18.45
CA TYR A 87 -2.39 12.19 17.37
C TYR A 87 -3.13 10.84 17.29
N ARG A 88 -3.32 10.16 18.44
CA ARG A 88 -4.07 8.91 18.52
C ARG A 88 -5.52 9.09 18.10
N TYR A 89 -6.15 10.18 18.51
CA TYR A 89 -7.52 10.50 18.11
C TYR A 89 -7.63 10.71 16.59
N ALA A 90 -6.74 11.50 16.00
CA ALA A 90 -6.70 11.69 14.54
C ALA A 90 -6.49 10.36 13.79
N LEU A 91 -5.59 9.51 14.30
CA LEU A 91 -5.32 8.19 13.74
C LEU A 91 -6.54 7.27 13.83
N LYS A 92 -7.31 7.34 14.91
CA LYS A 92 -8.58 6.63 15.07
C LYS A 92 -9.57 7.06 13.98
N ILE A 93 -9.82 8.37 13.84
CA ILE A 93 -10.75 8.89 12.83
C ILE A 93 -10.36 8.47 11.42
N TYR A 94 -9.06 8.55 11.08
CA TYR A 94 -8.56 8.10 9.79
C TYR A 94 -8.84 6.60 9.56
N ARG A 95 -8.53 5.75 10.54
CA ARG A 95 -8.75 4.30 10.46
C ARG A 95 -10.23 3.95 10.33
N ASP A 96 -11.07 4.57 11.14
CA ASP A 96 -12.53 4.37 11.07
C ASP A 96 -13.05 4.76 9.68
N SER A 97 -12.62 5.90 9.14
CA SER A 97 -13.01 6.37 7.81
C SER A 97 -12.55 5.43 6.71
N LYS A 98 -11.32 4.93 6.78
CA LYS A 98 -10.77 3.96 5.84
C LYS A 98 -11.56 2.65 5.88
N ASN A 99 -11.84 2.13 7.06
CA ASN A 99 -12.62 0.91 7.22
C ASN A 99 -14.03 1.03 6.64
N ILE A 100 -14.70 2.19 6.82
CA ILE A 100 -16.01 2.46 6.21
C ILE A 100 -15.91 2.45 4.68
N TYR A 101 -14.88 3.10 4.13
CA TYR A 101 -14.65 3.15 2.69
C TYR A 101 -14.39 1.75 2.13
N ASP A 102 -13.45 1.00 2.72
CA ASP A 102 -13.07 -0.34 2.28
C ASP A 102 -14.30 -1.28 2.32
N PHE A 103 -15.09 -1.21 3.40
CA PHE A 103 -16.35 -1.96 3.50
C PHE A 103 -17.38 -1.58 2.42
N ALA A 104 -17.50 -0.28 2.11
CA ALA A 104 -18.43 0.18 1.07
C ALA A 104 -18.01 -0.31 -0.32
N VAL A 105 -16.71 -0.31 -0.62
CA VAL A 105 -16.16 -0.85 -1.87
C VAL A 105 -16.42 -2.35 -1.96
N GLU A 106 -16.04 -3.13 -0.94
CA GLU A 106 -16.23 -4.58 -0.91
C GLU A 106 -17.71 -4.96 -1.09
N LYS A 107 -18.60 -4.29 -0.36
CA LYS A 107 -20.04 -4.51 -0.47
C LYS A 107 -20.58 -4.14 -1.85
N GLY A 108 -20.07 -3.06 -2.44
CA GLY A 108 -20.41 -2.62 -3.79
C GLY A 108 -20.00 -3.63 -4.86
N GLU A 109 -18.76 -4.12 -4.79
CA GLU A 109 -18.24 -5.14 -5.69
C GLU A 109 -19.03 -6.45 -5.59
N LYS A 110 -19.29 -6.92 -4.37
CA LYS A 110 -20.07 -8.14 -4.14
C LYS A 110 -21.48 -8.02 -4.72
N LYS A 111 -22.18 -6.91 -4.43
CA LYS A 111 -23.53 -6.69 -4.94
C LYS A 111 -23.54 -6.56 -6.47
N GLY A 112 -22.57 -5.85 -7.04
CA GLY A 112 -22.43 -5.71 -8.48
C GLY A 112 -22.15 -7.04 -9.19
N PHE A 113 -21.35 -7.90 -8.57
CA PHE A 113 -21.09 -9.25 -9.07
C PHE A 113 -22.35 -10.12 -9.04
N GLU A 114 -23.05 -10.17 -7.90
CA GLU A 114 -24.30 -10.92 -7.75
C GLU A 114 -25.37 -10.45 -8.76
N GLU A 115 -25.61 -9.14 -8.85
CA GLU A 115 -26.55 -8.59 -9.83
C GLU A 115 -26.12 -8.86 -11.28
N GLY A 116 -24.81 -8.83 -11.56
CA GLY A 116 -24.25 -9.12 -12.88
C GLY A 116 -24.45 -10.57 -13.30
N VAL A 117 -24.24 -11.51 -12.38
CA VAL A 117 -24.48 -12.95 -12.60
C VAL A 117 -25.97 -13.20 -12.87
N ASP A 118 -26.86 -12.65 -12.04
CA ASP A 118 -28.30 -12.83 -12.21
C ASP A 118 -28.80 -12.25 -13.55
N LYS A 119 -28.35 -11.04 -13.91
CA LYS A 119 -28.67 -10.44 -15.22
C LYS A 119 -28.14 -11.29 -16.37
N GLY A 120 -26.90 -11.77 -16.29
CA GLY A 120 -26.31 -12.64 -17.32
C GLY A 120 -27.08 -13.95 -17.51
N ILE A 121 -27.51 -14.59 -16.41
CA ILE A 121 -28.34 -15.80 -16.48
C ILE A 121 -29.70 -15.51 -17.15
N GLN A 122 -30.35 -14.39 -16.81
CA GLN A 122 -31.63 -14.02 -17.40
C GLN A 122 -31.51 -13.66 -18.89
N GLU A 123 -30.47 -12.92 -19.27
CA GLU A 123 -30.19 -12.62 -20.68
C GLU A 123 -29.90 -13.88 -21.48
N GLU A 124 -29.15 -14.83 -20.92
CA GLU A 124 -28.88 -16.11 -21.58
C GLU A 124 -30.16 -16.94 -21.76
N LYS A 125 -31.00 -17.03 -20.73
CA LYS A 125 -32.32 -17.70 -20.83
C LYS A 125 -33.17 -17.10 -21.95
N ARG A 126 -33.23 -15.77 -22.04
CA ARG A 126 -33.96 -15.07 -23.11
C ARG A 126 -33.35 -15.30 -24.48
N ARG A 127 -32.02 -15.32 -24.59
CA ARG A 127 -31.29 -15.60 -25.84
C ARG A 127 -31.61 -17.01 -26.36
N VAL A 128 -31.51 -18.00 -25.48
CA VAL A 128 -31.83 -19.40 -25.80
C VAL A 128 -33.31 -19.55 -26.20
N ALA A 129 -34.23 -18.97 -25.43
CA ALA A 129 -35.66 -19.02 -25.75
C ALA A 129 -35.99 -18.38 -27.10
N LYS A 130 -35.34 -17.26 -27.44
CA LYS A 130 -35.48 -16.60 -28.75
C LYS A 130 -34.99 -17.48 -29.90
N GLN A 131 -33.85 -18.14 -29.73
CA GLN A 131 -33.33 -19.09 -30.73
C GLN A 131 -34.27 -20.29 -30.90
N MET A 132 -34.79 -20.86 -29.81
CA MET A 132 -35.75 -21.97 -29.88
C MET A 132 -37.05 -21.57 -30.57
N LYS A 133 -37.54 -20.35 -30.31
CA LYS A 133 -38.73 -19.79 -30.98
C LYS A 133 -38.51 -19.62 -32.48
N GLN A 134 -37.33 -19.15 -32.89
CA GLN A 134 -36.94 -19.04 -34.31
C GLN A 134 -36.86 -20.40 -35.01
N GLN A 135 -36.52 -21.46 -34.29
CA GLN A 135 -36.52 -22.84 -34.81
C GLN A 135 -37.91 -23.47 -34.87
N GLY A 136 -38.97 -22.76 -34.45
CA GLY A 136 -40.35 -23.24 -34.52
C GLY A 136 -40.73 -24.22 -33.41
N LEU A 137 -39.98 -24.29 -32.31
CA LEU A 137 -40.33 -25.13 -31.17
C LEU A 137 -41.62 -24.64 -30.48
N PRO A 138 -42.47 -25.55 -29.95
CA PRO A 138 -43.67 -25.18 -29.22
C PRO A 138 -43.35 -24.34 -27.96
N ILE A 139 -44.16 -23.32 -27.68
CA ILE A 139 -43.98 -22.39 -26.55
C ILE A 139 -43.88 -23.13 -25.21
N GLN A 140 -44.70 -24.18 -25.02
CA GLN A 140 -44.65 -25.02 -23.82
C GLN A 140 -43.28 -25.71 -23.64
N THR A 141 -42.69 -26.22 -24.71
CA THR A 141 -41.36 -26.84 -24.69
C THR A 141 -40.28 -25.80 -24.37
N ILE A 142 -40.39 -24.60 -24.93
CA ILE A 142 -39.46 -23.49 -24.67
C ILE A 142 -39.54 -23.04 -23.20
N ALA A 143 -40.75 -22.97 -22.63
CA ALA A 143 -40.97 -22.62 -21.22
C ALA A 143 -40.29 -23.62 -20.28
N ILE A 144 -40.43 -24.91 -20.55
CA ILE A 144 -39.79 -25.98 -19.77
C ILE A 144 -38.26 -25.89 -19.88
N CYS A 145 -37.71 -25.70 -21.07
CA CYS A 145 -36.26 -25.71 -21.29
C CYS A 145 -35.54 -24.43 -20.82
N SER A 146 -36.16 -23.27 -20.98
CA SER A 146 -35.55 -21.97 -20.63
C SER A 146 -35.86 -21.52 -19.20
N GLY A 147 -36.89 -22.11 -18.57
CA GLY A 147 -37.38 -21.69 -17.26
C GLY A 147 -38.00 -20.29 -17.26
N LEU A 148 -38.43 -19.81 -18.43
CA LEU A 148 -39.23 -18.58 -18.60
C LEU A 148 -40.71 -18.91 -18.65
N THR A 149 -41.55 -17.97 -18.30
CA THR A 149 -43.00 -18.11 -18.43
C THR A 149 -43.44 -18.04 -19.89
N GLU A 150 -44.58 -18.65 -20.23
CA GLU A 150 -45.11 -18.60 -21.59
C GLU A 150 -45.38 -17.16 -22.06
N ASP A 151 -45.77 -16.26 -21.16
CA ASP A 151 -46.05 -14.87 -21.48
C ASP A 151 -44.76 -14.08 -21.77
N GLU A 152 -43.68 -14.35 -21.04
CA GLU A 152 -42.36 -13.82 -21.37
C GLU A 152 -41.89 -14.31 -22.74
N ILE A 153 -42.11 -15.59 -23.07
CA ILE A 153 -41.72 -16.16 -24.37
C ILE A 153 -42.56 -15.61 -25.53
N LYS A 154 -43.85 -15.32 -25.31
CA LYS A 154 -44.69 -14.64 -26.31
C LYS A 154 -44.17 -13.23 -26.62
N LEU A 155 -43.65 -12.53 -25.60
CA LEU A 155 -43.09 -11.18 -25.70
C LEU A 155 -41.69 -11.09 -26.33
N LEU A 156 -40.92 -12.19 -26.36
CA LEU A 156 -39.58 -12.30 -26.98
C LEU A 156 -39.60 -12.38 -28.51
#